data_AF-A0A8S3A9A7-F1
#
_entry.id   AF-A0A8S3A9A7-F1
#
_cell.length_a   1.000
_cell.length_b   1.000
_cell.length_c   1.000
_cell.angle_alpha   90.00
_cell.angle_beta   90.00
_cell.angle_gamma   90.00
#
_symmetry.space_group_name_H-M   'P 1'
#
loop_
_entity.id
_entity.type
_entity.pdbx_description
1 polymer ?
#
loop_
_entity_poly.entity_id
_entity_poly.type
_entity_poly.pdbx_seq_one_letter_code
_entity_poly.pdbx_strand_id
1 'polypeptide(L)' 'MINAGANRTFIAIKALDPSCSKMLVNKLHKYVLLADGYSSISVYGTLNLSIIMGDTLTSIKAFVVKELCAD' A
#
# COMPACT_ATOMS: atom_id res chain seq x y z
N MET A 1 -5.71 3.95 -6.67
CA MET A 1 -5.48 2.63 -7.29
C MET A 1 -4.89 1.69 -6.25
N ILE A 2 -5.42 0.47 -6.14
CA ILE A 2 -4.93 -0.60 -5.25
C ILE A 2 -4.41 -1.72 -6.16
N ASN A 3 -3.17 -2.17 -5.96
CA ASN A 3 -2.63 -3.34 -6.66
C ASN A 3 -2.40 -4.46 -5.64
N ALA A 4 -3.10 -5.58 -5.82
CA ALA A 4 -2.97 -6.77 -4.99
C ALA A 4 -2.15 -7.82 -5.77
N GLY A 5 -0.86 -7.92 -5.45
CA GLY A 5 -0.02 -9.02 -5.93
C GLY A 5 -0.16 -10.25 -5.03
N ALA A 6 0.31 -11.41 -5.49
CA ALA A 6 0.16 -12.72 -4.83
C ALA A 6 0.61 -12.77 -3.35
N ASN A 7 1.46 -11.85 -2.89
CA ASN A 7 1.95 -11.83 -1.51
C ASN A 7 1.82 -10.47 -0.79
N ARG A 8 1.50 -9.37 -1.50
CA ARG A 8 1.51 -8.01 -0.93
C ARG A 8 0.52 -7.10 -1.65
N THR A 9 -0.19 -6.29 -0.87
CA THR A 9 -1.07 -5.25 -1.38
C THR A 9 -0.38 -3.90 -1.27
N PHE A 10 -0.39 -3.12 -2.33
CA PHE A 10 0.15 -1.76 -2.33
C PHE A 10 -0.95 -0.74 -2.63
N ILE A 11 -0.87 0.42 -1.96
CA ILE A 11 -1.76 1.54 -2.16
C ILE A 11 -0.96 2.81 -2.38
N ALA A 12 -1.30 3.55 -3.44
CA ALA A 12 -0.71 4.86 -3.67
C ALA A 12 -1.20 5.84 -2.60
N ILE A 13 -0.31 6.67 -2.05
CA ILE A 13 -0.65 7.67 -1.04
C ILE A 13 -1.72 8.66 -1.55
N LYS A 14 -1.70 8.95 -2.86
CA LYS A 14 -2.72 9.77 -3.54
C LYS A 14 -4.14 9.18 -3.46
N ALA A 15 -4.27 7.88 -3.21
CA ALA A 15 -5.57 7.21 -3.05
C ALA A 15 -6.08 7.25 -1.59
N LEU A 16 -5.28 7.77 -0.66
CA LEU A 16 -5.67 7.94 0.73
C LEU A 16 -6.20 9.34 0.97
N ASP A 17 -7.08 9.46 1.97
CA ASP A 17 -7.51 10.75 2.46
C ASP A 17 -6.30 11.60 2.94
N PRO A 18 -6.28 12.92 2.72
CA PRO A 18 -5.20 13.79 3.19
C PRO A 18 -4.91 13.67 4.69
N SER A 19 -5.93 13.35 5.50
CA SER A 19 -5.78 13.12 6.94
C SER A 19 -4.94 11.86 7.25
N CYS A 20 -5.21 10.74 6.57
CA CYS A 20 -4.41 9.51 6.68
C CYS A 20 -3.00 9.67 6.14
N SER A 21 -2.85 10.47 5.07
CA SER A 21 -1.57 10.73 4.41
C SER A 21 -0.55 11.33 5.39
N LYS A 22 -0.96 12.32 6.20
CA LYS A 22 -0.08 12.96 7.21
C LYS A 22 0.38 11.99 8.30
N MET A 23 -0.47 11.03 8.67
CA MET A 23 -0.17 10.04 9.71
C MET A 23 0.88 9.00 9.25
N LEU A 24 0.99 8.78 7.93
CA LEU A 24 1.89 7.81 7.33
C LEU A 24 3.27 8.38 7.02
N VAL A 25 3.40 9.68 6.77
CA VAL A 25 4.69 10.36 6.47
C VAL A 25 5.73 10.17 7.58
N ASN A 26 5.33 9.82 8.81
CA ASN A 26 6.23 9.62 9.94
C ASN A 26 6.71 8.18 10.18
N LYS A 27 6.36 7.17 9.35
CA LYS A 27 6.67 5.76 9.66
C LYS A 27 7.59 5.09 8.64
N LEU A 28 8.88 5.08 8.96
CA LEU A 28 9.91 4.16 8.45
C LEU A 28 9.91 4.00 6.93
N HIS A 29 10.68 4.86 6.26
CA HIS A 29 11.07 4.66 4.88
C HIS A 29 11.78 3.30 4.75
N LYS A 30 11.07 2.33 4.16
CA LYS A 30 11.60 1.00 3.88
C LYS A 30 11.47 0.75 2.38
N TYR A 31 12.49 0.13 1.79
CA TYR A 31 12.45 -0.28 0.40
C TYR A 31 11.99 -1.72 0.30
N VAL A 32 11.12 -1.99 -0.67
CA VAL A 32 10.62 -3.33 -0.96
C VAL A 32 10.96 -3.65 -2.41
N LEU A 33 11.58 -4.80 -2.65
CA LEU A 33 11.74 -5.37 -3.98
C LEU A 33 10.38 -5.83 -4.52
N LEU A 34 10.11 -5.45 -5.77
CA LEU A 34 8.93 -5.84 -6.52
C LEU A 34 9.10 -7.27 -7.08
N ALA A 35 8.04 -7.77 -7.70
CA ALA A 35 7.98 -9.16 -8.17
C ALA A 35 9.01 -9.49 -9.27
N ASP A 36 9.53 -8.47 -9.95
CA ASP A 36 10.59 -8.60 -10.95
C ASP A 36 11.98 -8.85 -10.31
N GLY A 37 12.14 -8.66 -9.00
CA GLY A 37 13.39 -8.88 -8.28
C GLY A 37 14.46 -7.80 -8.50
N TYR A 38 14.22 -6.84 -9.40
CA TYR A 38 15.16 -5.76 -9.73
C TYR A 38 14.61 -4.39 -9.35
N SER A 39 13.31 -4.15 -9.53
CA SER A 39 12.70 -2.88 -9.20
C SER A 39 12.43 -2.80 -7.70
N SER A 40 12.78 -1.66 -7.10
CA SER A 40 12.48 -1.37 -5.71
C SER A 40 11.50 -0.21 -5.61
N ILE A 41 10.59 -0.29 -4.64
CA ILE A 41 9.63 0.77 -4.36
C ILE A 41 9.79 1.28 -2.93
N SER A 42 9.77 2.60 -2.79
CA SER A 42 9.79 3.27 -1.49
C SER A 42 8.44 3.13 -0.80
N VAL A 43 8.45 2.45 0.34
CA VAL A 43 7.30 2.32 1.23
C VAL A 43 7.38 3.41 2.30
N TYR A 44 6.32 4.20 2.38
CA TYR A 44 6.13 5.27 3.36
C TYR A 44 5.51 4.77 4.67
N GLY A 45 4.93 3.58 4.66
CA GLY A 45 4.32 2.98 5.83
C GLY A 45 3.45 1.78 5.48
N THR A 46 2.71 1.30 6.48
CA THR A 46 1.70 0.25 6.31
C THR A 46 0.38 0.73 6.85
N LEU A 47 -0.70 0.31 6.20
CA LEU A 47 -2.09 0.60 6.56
C LEU A 47 -2.87 -0.70 6.56
N ASN A 48 -3.72 -0.91 7.57
CA ASN A 48 -4.69 -2.01 7.54
C ASN A 48 -5.95 -1.52 6.83
N LEU A 49 -6.24 -2.08 5.66
CA LEU A 49 -7.47 -1.86 4.92
C LEU A 49 -8.51 -2.87 5.40
N SER A 50 -9.67 -2.38 5.82
CA SER A 50 -10.82 -3.27 6.07
C SER A 50 -11.68 -3.28 4.81
N ILE A 51 -11.82 -4.45 4.21
CA ILE A 51 -12.59 -4.67 2.98
C ILE A 51 -13.73 -5.61 3.30
N ILE A 52 -14.94 -5.24 2.91
CA ILE A 52 -16.11 -6.10 3.02
C ILE A 52 -16.20 -6.92 1.73
N MET A 53 -16.10 -8.24 1.83
CA MET A 53 -16.35 -9.18 0.73
C MET A 53 -17.58 -10.01 1.07
N GLY A 54 -18.70 -9.72 0.39
CA GLY A 54 -20.01 -10.25 0.79
C GLY A 54 -20.35 -9.78 2.19
N ASP A 55 -20.61 -10.73 3.11
CA ASP A 55 -20.91 -10.43 4.51
C ASP A 55 -19.67 -10.50 5.43
N THR A 56 -18.49 -10.74 4.86
CA THR A 56 -17.26 -10.93 5.65
C THR A 56 -16.39 -9.68 5.63
N LEU A 57 -16.07 -9.17 6.82
CA LEU A 57 -15.06 -8.12 6.99
C LEU A 57 -13.66 -8.74 6.97
N THR A 58 -12.89 -8.45 5.93
CA THR A 58 -11.51 -8.90 5.77
C THR A 58 -10.55 -7.74 5.98
N SER A 59 -9.59 -7.91 6.90
CA SER A 59 -8.53 -6.92 7.10
C SER A 59 -7.28 -7.31 6.29
N ILE A 60 -6.88 -6.46 5.36
CA ILE A 60 -5.70 -6.62 4.51
C ILE A 60 -4.65 -5.59 4.89
N LYS A 61 -3.42 -6.02 5.14
CA LYS A 61 -2.29 -5.10 5.35
C LYS A 61 -1.77 -4.62 3.99
N ALA A 62 -1.87 -3.31 3.74
CA ALA A 62 -1.36 -2.65 2.56
C ALA A 62 -0.11 -1.82 2.84
N PHE A 63 0.83 -1.83 1.90
CA PHE A 63 2.02 -0.98 1.91
C PHE A 63 1.73 0.32 1.17
N VAL A 64 2.01 1.45 1.81
CA VAL A 64 1.74 2.78 1.25
C VAL A 64 2.95 3.24 0.46
N VAL A 65 2.75 3.60 -0.81
CA VAL A 65 3.81 4.04 -1.74
C VAL A 65 3.45 5.37 -2.37
N LYS A 66 4.43 6.13 -2.88
CA LYS A 66 4.17 7.44 -3.51
C LYS A 66 3.26 7.33 -4.73
N GLU A 67 3.58 6.36 -5.58
CA GLU A 67 2.94 6.13 -6.86
C GLU A 67 3.07 4.65 -7.18
N LEU A 68 2.02 4.07 -7.73
CA LEU A 68 2.07 2.75 -8.33
C LEU A 68 2.25 2.96 -9.82
N CYS A 69 3.24 2.32 -10.44
CA CYS A 69 3.26 2.21 -11.89
C CYS A 69 2.00 1.46 -12.30
N ALA A 70 1.07 2.18 -12.91
CA ALA A 70 0.08 1.60 -13.80
C ALA A 70 0.71 1.66 -15.18
N ASP A 71 0.96 0.51 -15.80
CA ASP A 71 0.84 0.45 -17.25
C ASP A 71 -0.64 0.53 -17.61
#